data_AF-A0A955WMJ1-F1
#
_entry.id   AF-A0A955WMJ1-F1
#
_cell.length_a   1.000
_cell.length_b   1.000
_cell.length_c   1.000
_cell.angle_alpha   90.00
_cell.angle_beta   90.00
_cell.angle_gamma   90.00
#
_symmetry.space_group_name_H-M   'P 1'
#
loop_
_entity.id
_entity.type
_entity.pdbx_description
1 polymer ?
#
loop_
_entity_poly.entity_id
_entity_poly.type
_entity_poly.pdbx_seq_one_letter_code
_entity_poly.pdbx_strand_id
1 'polypeptide(L)'
;MARIIYLDHAATTPTDPEIVRGFADRELTLFGNPESTHALGRAAAKAHDEARARLARALGGKPGEVIFTGGGTEAMGLAILGLAGETPGHIAFSAVEHSCVVEAAARLV
;
A
#
# COMPACT_ATOMS: atom_id res chain seq x y z
N MET A 1 -35.24 -8.81 -8.72
CA MET A 1 -34.26 -7.70 -8.84
C MET A 1 -33.57 -7.84 -10.17
N ALA A 2 -33.33 -6.74 -10.89
CA ALA A 2 -32.59 -6.78 -12.16
C ALA A 2 -31.13 -7.19 -11.92
N ARG A 3 -30.54 -7.95 -12.86
CA ARG A 3 -29.12 -8.35 -12.80
C ARG A 3 -28.24 -7.11 -12.95
N ILE A 4 -27.44 -6.81 -11.94
CA ILE A 4 -26.43 -5.74 -12.01
C ILE A 4 -25.27 -6.23 -12.88
N ILE A 5 -24.85 -5.41 -13.85
CA ILE A 5 -23.63 -5.62 -14.65
C ILE A 5 -22.63 -4.56 -14.20
N TYR A 6 -21.54 -4.97 -13.56
CA TYR A 6 -20.50 -4.07 -13.06
C TYR A 6 -19.45 -3.83 -14.14
N LEU A 7 -19.27 -2.57 -14.54
CA LEU A 7 -18.32 -2.15 -15.59
C LEU A 7 -17.41 -1.01 -15.10
N ASP A 8 -17.24 -0.86 -13.79
CA ASP A 8 -16.49 0.24 -13.16
C ASP A 8 -15.22 -0.24 -12.42
N HIS A 9 -14.49 -1.17 -13.05
CA HIS A 9 -13.27 -1.75 -12.49
C HIS A 9 -12.14 -0.73 -12.23
N ALA A 10 -12.26 0.47 -12.82
CA ALA A 10 -11.35 1.58 -12.58
C ALA A 10 -11.56 2.21 -11.19
N ALA A 11 -12.78 2.22 -10.66
CA ALA A 11 -13.08 2.74 -9.32
C ALA A 11 -12.70 1.75 -8.21
N THR A 12 -13.03 0.47 -8.40
CA THR A 12 -12.58 -0.62 -7.52
C THR A 12 -12.74 -1.97 -8.21
N THR A 13 -12.19 -3.04 -7.63
CA THR A 13 -12.33 -4.40 -8.16
C THR A 13 -12.83 -5.33 -7.06
N PRO A 14 -13.82 -6.20 -7.34
CA PRO A 14 -14.25 -7.22 -6.39
C PRO A 14 -13.06 -8.06 -5.94
N THR A 15 -12.91 -8.24 -4.63
CA THR A 15 -11.82 -9.04 -4.08
C THR A 15 -11.99 -10.50 -4.49
N ASP A 16 -10.90 -11.12 -4.94
CA ASP A 16 -10.88 -12.55 -5.25
C ASP A 16 -11.23 -13.36 -3.98
N PRO A 17 -12.19 -14.32 -4.04
CA PRO A 17 -12.56 -15.15 -2.91
C PRO A 17 -11.39 -15.89 -2.25
N GLU A 18 -10.34 -16.26 -3.00
CA GLU A 18 -9.14 -16.88 -2.43
C GLU A 18 -8.35 -15.92 -1.54
N ILE A 19 -8.31 -14.64 -1.90
CA ILE A 19 -7.68 -13.60 -1.09
C ILE A 19 -8.46 -13.39 0.21
N VAL A 20 -9.80 -13.37 0.15
CA VAL A 20 -10.65 -13.24 1.34
C VAL A 20 -10.41 -14.40 2.31
N ARG A 21 -10.39 -15.65 1.81
CA ARG A 21 -10.11 -16.83 2.63
C ARG A 21 -8.71 -16.79 3.23
N GLY A 22 -7.69 -16.53 2.40
CA GLY A 22 -6.30 -16.46 2.85
C GLY A 22 -6.05 -15.34 3.86
N PHE A 23 -6.75 -14.21 3.75
CA PHE A 23 -6.71 -13.14 4.73
C PHE A 23 -7.31 -13.58 6.06
N ALA A 24 -8.52 -14.15 6.06
CA ALA A 24 -9.18 -14.62 7.28
C ALA A 24 -8.34 -15.67 8.03
N ASP A 25 -7.76 -16.63 7.31
CA ASP A 25 -6.90 -17.66 7.90
C ASP A 25 -5.63 -17.05 8.53
N ARG A 26 -5.03 -16.06 7.85
CA ARG A 26 -3.84 -15.35 8.36
C ARG A 26 -4.17 -14.49 9.56
N GLU A 27 -5.30 -13.82 9.58
CA GLU A 27 -5.74 -13.01 10.72
C GLU A 27 -5.89 -13.85 11.99
N LEU A 28 -6.45 -15.06 11.84
CA LEU A 28 -6.60 -16.00 12.97
C LEU A 28 -5.27 -16.61 13.45
N THR A 29 -4.23 -16.63 12.62
CA THR A 29 -2.98 -17.38 12.88
C THR A 29 -1.75 -16.49 13.08
N LEU A 30 -1.74 -15.26 12.58
CA LEU A 30 -0.61 -14.32 12.57
C LEU A 30 -0.93 -13.03 13.35
N PHE A 31 -1.65 -13.14 14.46
CA PHE A 31 -2.05 -12.02 15.32
C PHE A 31 -0.94 -11.46 16.24
N GLY A 32 0.25 -12.07 16.22
CA GLY A 32 1.36 -11.64 17.08
C GLY A 32 1.92 -10.28 16.67
N ASN A 33 2.35 -9.47 17.64
CA ASN A 33 3.08 -8.24 17.35
C ASN A 33 4.45 -8.59 16.71
N PRO A 34 4.77 -8.14 15.48
CA PRO A 34 6.03 -8.46 14.79
C PRO A 34 7.29 -7.98 15.53
N GLU A 35 7.18 -7.01 16.44
CA GLU A 35 8.31 -6.56 17.28
C GLU A 35 8.63 -7.51 18.43
N SER A 36 7.72 -8.45 18.73
CA SER A 36 7.89 -9.39 19.83
C SER A 36 8.87 -10.50 19.48
N THR A 37 9.78 -10.81 20.39
CA THR A 37 10.82 -11.82 20.18
C THR A 37 10.32 -13.25 20.30
N HIS A 38 9.11 -13.49 20.82
CA HIS A 38 8.53 -14.84 20.97
C HIS A 38 8.06 -15.43 19.64
N ALA A 39 7.69 -16.72 19.65
CA ALA A 39 7.33 -17.47 18.45
C ALA A 39 6.26 -16.78 17.58
N LEU A 40 5.17 -16.29 18.18
CA LEU A 40 4.10 -15.61 17.45
C LEU A 40 4.55 -14.30 16.78
N GLY A 41 5.38 -13.48 17.44
CA GLY A 41 5.90 -12.24 16.86
C GLY A 41 6.88 -12.50 15.72
N ARG A 42 7.78 -13.48 15.88
CA ARG A 42 8.67 -13.92 14.80
C ARG A 42 7.90 -14.46 13.58
N ALA A 43 6.78 -15.16 13.81
CA ALA A 43 5.93 -15.64 12.72
C ALA A 43 5.26 -14.49 11.95
N ALA A 44 4.74 -13.48 12.66
CA ALA A 44 4.18 -12.28 12.05
C ALA A 44 5.24 -11.47 11.27
N ALA A 45 6.42 -11.25 11.86
CA ALA A 45 7.54 -10.57 11.20
C ALA A 45 7.96 -11.30 9.92
N LYS A 46 8.11 -12.62 9.97
CA LYS A 46 8.43 -13.44 8.79
C LYS A 46 7.38 -13.30 7.69
N ALA A 47 6.09 -13.34 8.02
CA ALA A 47 5.02 -13.19 7.05
C ALA A 47 5.04 -11.80 6.38
N HIS A 48 5.38 -10.75 7.15
CA HIS A 48 5.54 -9.40 6.64
C HIS A 48 6.74 -9.29 5.67
N ASP A 49 7.89 -9.91 6.00
CA ASP A 49 9.06 -9.94 5.13
C ASP A 49 8.81 -10.73 3.83
N GLU A 50 8.07 -11.84 3.91
CA GLU A 50 7.64 -12.61 2.74
C GLU A 50 6.73 -11.78 1.82
N ALA A 51 5.79 -11.03 2.39
CA ALA A 51 4.92 -10.12 1.64
C ALA A 51 5.73 -9.02 0.94
N ARG A 52 6.67 -8.41 1.67
CA ARG A 52 7.59 -7.39 1.15
C ARG A 52 8.41 -7.92 -0.01
N ALA A 53 8.98 -9.12 0.13
CA ALA A 53 9.77 -9.74 -0.92
C ALA A 53 8.93 -10.12 -2.14
N ARG A 54 7.67 -10.55 -1.97
CA ARG A 54 6.75 -10.80 -3.09
C ARG A 54 6.46 -9.51 -3.87
N LEU A 55 6.14 -8.42 -3.17
CA LEU A 55 5.84 -7.13 -3.81
C LEU A 55 7.07 -6.58 -4.55
N ALA A 56 8.25 -6.61 -3.92
CA ALA A 56 9.49 -6.19 -4.55
C ALA A 56 9.77 -6.96 -5.85
N ARG A 57 9.63 -8.30 -5.84
CA ARG A 57 9.79 -9.11 -7.05
C ARG A 57 8.78 -8.77 -8.14
N ALA A 58 7.51 -8.55 -7.78
CA ALA A 58 6.47 -8.20 -8.75
C ALA A 58 6.73 -6.85 -9.43
N LEU A 59 7.40 -5.92 -8.74
CA LEU A 59 7.76 -4.60 -9.24
C LEU A 59 9.19 -4.52 -9.81
N GLY A 60 9.97 -5.62 -9.77
CA GLY A 60 11.36 -5.64 -10.23
C GLY A 60 12.37 -4.94 -9.31
N GLY A 61 12.01 -4.70 -8.04
CA GLY A 61 12.85 -4.03 -7.04
C GLY A 61 13.41 -4.97 -5.96
N LYS A 62 14.05 -4.38 -4.96
CA LYS A 62 14.58 -5.06 -3.77
C LYS A 62 13.62 -4.93 -2.59
N PRO A 63 13.57 -5.91 -1.67
CA PRO A 63 12.69 -5.83 -0.50
C PRO A 63 12.85 -4.52 0.32
N GLY A 64 14.09 -4.03 0.46
CA GLY A 64 14.38 -2.79 1.19
C GLY A 64 13.86 -1.50 0.53
N GLU A 65 13.37 -1.56 -0.71
CA GLU A 65 12.81 -0.41 -1.45
C GLU A 65 11.28 -0.32 -1.31
N VAL A 66 10.66 -1.30 -0.66
CA VAL A 66 9.20 -1.33 -0.45
C VAL A 66 8.86 -0.64 0.86
N ILE A 67 7.81 0.16 0.89
CA ILE A 67 7.18 0.66 2.12
C ILE A 67 5.70 0.33 2.05
N PHE A 68 5.16 -0.33 3.08
CA PHE A 68 3.73 -0.57 3.20
C PHE A 68 3.06 0.67 3.78
N THR A 69 1.91 1.04 3.22
CA THR A 69 1.06 2.17 3.63
C THR A 69 -0.40 1.72 3.66
N GLY A 70 -1.29 2.52 4.22
CA GLY A 70 -2.73 2.27 4.23
C GLY A 70 -3.40 2.38 2.86
N GLY A 71 -2.73 2.92 1.83
CA GLY A 71 -3.25 2.97 0.47
C GLY A 71 -2.52 3.98 -0.43
N GLY A 72 -2.98 4.11 -1.68
CA GLY A 72 -2.35 4.97 -2.69
C GLY A 72 -2.27 6.45 -2.30
N THR A 73 -3.29 6.98 -1.61
CA THR A 73 -3.29 8.37 -1.11
C THR A 73 -2.17 8.62 -0.10
N GLU A 74 -1.98 7.70 0.86
CA GLU A 74 -0.90 7.81 1.85
C GLU A 74 0.47 7.62 1.19
N ALA A 75 0.60 6.66 0.27
CA ALA A 75 1.84 6.44 -0.47
C ALA A 75 2.28 7.67 -1.26
N MET A 76 1.35 8.35 -1.95
CA MET A 76 1.67 9.58 -2.69
C MET A 76 2.00 10.73 -1.75
N GLY A 77 1.28 10.87 -0.63
CA GLY A 77 1.59 11.85 0.40
C GLY A 77 3.00 11.65 0.97
N LEU A 78 3.37 10.41 1.29
CA LEU A 78 4.71 10.05 1.78
C LEU A 78 5.79 10.42 0.75
N ALA A 79 5.57 10.10 -0.53
CA ALA A 79 6.54 10.39 -1.58
C ALA A 79 6.71 11.90 -1.80
N ILE A 80 5.62 12.66 -1.92
CA ILE A 80 5.68 14.08 -2.29
C ILE A 80 6.10 14.93 -1.10
N LEU A 81 5.39 14.81 0.02
CA LEU A 81 5.65 15.63 1.22
C LEU A 81 6.96 15.20 1.90
N GLY A 82 7.25 13.89 1.91
CA GLY A 82 8.46 13.36 2.53
C GLY A 82 9.74 13.73 1.79
N LEU A 83 9.69 13.87 0.46
CA LEU A 83 10.85 14.30 -0.34
C LEU A 83 11.04 15.81 -0.38
N ALA A 84 9.98 16.60 -0.19
CA ALA A 84 10.06 18.06 -0.27
C ALA A 84 10.89 18.70 0.86
N GLY A 85 10.93 18.07 2.04
CA GLY A 85 11.66 18.60 3.20
C GLY A 85 11.08 19.95 3.70
N GLU A 86 11.85 20.66 4.53
CA GLU A 86 11.41 21.95 5.11
C GLU A 86 11.40 23.10 4.10
N THR A 87 12.23 23.03 3.07
CA THR A 87 12.32 24.03 1.98
C THR A 87 12.14 23.32 0.65
N PRO A 88 10.89 23.18 0.18
CA PRO A 88 10.60 22.51 -1.07
C PRO A 88 11.33 23.16 -2.25
N GLY A 89 11.88 22.32 -3.12
CA GLY A 89 12.38 22.77 -4.43
C GLY A 89 11.24 23.02 -5.41
N HIS A 90 11.55 23.01 -6.71
CA HIS A 90 10.52 23.05 -7.75
C HIS A 90 9.81 21.69 -7.86
N ILE A 91 8.48 21.74 -7.93
CA ILE A 91 7.62 20.56 -8.08
C ILE A 91 6.95 20.63 -9.45
N ALA A 92 7.01 19.55 -10.21
CA ALA A 92 6.35 19.41 -11.50
C ALA A 92 5.50 18.13 -11.51
N PHE A 93 4.25 18.24 -11.94
CA PHE A 93 3.32 17.13 -12.11
C PHE A 93 2.37 17.43 -13.29
N SER A 94 1.73 16.40 -13.85
CA SER A 94 0.85 16.59 -15.01
C SER A 94 -0.50 17.21 -14.62
N ALA A 95 -1.20 17.82 -15.58
CA ALA A 95 -2.54 18.37 -15.33
C ALA A 95 -3.63 17.28 -15.15
N VAL A 96 -3.29 16.00 -15.34
CA VAL A 96 -4.22 14.86 -15.33
C VAL A 96 -3.93 13.86 -14.22
N GLU A 97 -3.11 14.25 -13.23
CA GLU A 97 -2.84 13.42 -12.07
C GLU A 97 -4.11 13.16 -11.24
N HIS A 98 -4.07 12.07 -10.48
CA HIS A 98 -5.08 11.80 -9.45
C HIS A 98 -5.07 12.90 -8.37
N SER A 99 -6.22 13.15 -7.73
CA SER A 99 -6.36 14.23 -6.74
C SER A 99 -5.35 14.14 -5.59
N CYS A 100 -4.96 12.94 -5.17
CA CYS A 100 -3.98 12.75 -4.11
C CYS A 100 -2.59 13.35 -4.41
N VAL A 101 -2.20 13.43 -5.70
CA VAL A 101 -0.94 14.08 -6.10
C VAL A 101 -1.10 15.60 -6.05
N VAL A 102 -2.18 16.11 -6.64
CA VAL A 102 -2.49 17.55 -6.70
C VAL A 102 -2.63 18.14 -5.30
N GLU A 103 -3.39 17.48 -4.43
CA GLU A 103 -3.60 17.89 -3.04
C GLU A 103 -2.33 17.83 -2.21
N ALA A 104 -1.46 16.83 -2.44
CA ALA A 104 -0.18 16.76 -1.75
C ALA A 104 0.77 17.89 -2.20
N ALA A 105 0.89 18.12 -3.52
CA ALA A 105 1.74 19.19 -4.05
C ALA A 105 1.25 20.58 -3.64
N ALA A 106 -0.07 20.80 -3.56
CA ALA A 106 -0.65 22.06 -3.11
C ALA A 106 -0.31 22.45 -1.66
N ARG A 107 0.18 21.52 -0.83
CA ARG A 107 0.62 21.80 0.55
C ARG A 107 2.03 22.37 0.63
N LEU A 108 2.76 22.38 -0.49
CA LEU A 108 4.17 22.78 -0.56
C LEU A 108 4.35 24.17 -1.20
N VAL A 109 3.25 24.86 -1.49
CA VAL A 109 3.19 26.22 -2.09
C VAL A 109 2.52 27.21 -1.16
#